data_AF-A0A2P5N3W8-F1
#
_entry.id   AF-A0A2P5N3W8-F1
#
_cell.length_a   1.000
_cell.length_b   1.000
_cell.length_c   1.000
_cell.angle_alpha   90.00
_cell.angle_beta   90.00
_cell.angle_gamma   90.00
#
_symmetry.space_group_name_H-M   'P 1'
#
loop_
_entity.id
_entity.type
_entity.pdbx_description
1 polymer ?
#
loop_
_entity_poly.entity_id
_entity_poly.type
_entity_poly.pdbx_seq_one_letter_code
_entity_poly.pdbx_strand_id
1 'polypeptide(L)' 'MSKISRQAYADMFGPTTGDRVRLADSELFLEVEAD' A
#
# COMPACT_ATOMS: atom_id res chain seq x y z
N MET A 1 -14.49 11.44 -14.16
CA MET A 1 -13.28 10.90 -13.51
C MET A 1 -13.53 9.45 -13.20
N SER A 2 -12.77 8.53 -13.79
CA SER A 2 -12.81 7.12 -13.39
C SER A 2 -12.21 7.04 -11.99
N LYS A 3 -13.01 6.60 -11.00
CA LYS A 3 -12.53 6.38 -9.63
C LYS A 3 -12.25 4.89 -9.50
N ILE A 4 -10.98 4.53 -9.40
CA ILE A 4 -10.59 3.18 -9.01
C ILE A 4 -10.61 3.09 -7.48
N SER A 5 -11.05 1.95 -6.94
CA SER A 5 -10.94 1.72 -5.49
C SER A 5 -9.47 1.57 -5.09
N ARG A 6 -9.11 2.07 -3.91
CA ARG A 6 -7.73 1.99 -3.41
C ARG A 6 -7.22 0.54 -3.33
N GLN A 7 -8.11 -0.41 -3.05
CA GLN A 7 -7.79 -1.84 -3.06
C GLN A 7 -7.40 -2.32 -4.47
N ALA A 8 -8.20 -2.01 -5.49
CA ALA A 8 -7.89 -2.44 -6.86
C ALA A 8 -6.62 -1.78 -7.41
N TYR A 9 -6.29 -0.58 -6.95
CA TYR A 9 -5.01 0.05 -7.25
C TYR A 9 -3.84 -0.70 -6.60
N ALA A 10 -3.94 -0.99 -5.29
CA ALA A 10 -2.90 -1.70 -4.54
C ALA A 10 -2.64 -3.11 -5.10
N ASP A 11 -3.67 -3.80 -5.57
CA ASP A 11 -3.54 -5.13 -6.17
C ASP A 11 -2.83 -5.10 -7.54
N MET A 12 -2.95 -3.99 -8.29
CA MET A 12 -2.37 -3.85 -9.63
C MET A 12 -0.96 -3.24 -9.62
N PHE A 13 -0.72 -2.28 -8.73
CA PHE A 13 0.47 -1.43 -8.74
C PHE A 13 1.29 -1.48 -7.45
N GLY A 14 0.76 -2.13 -6.41
CA GLY A 14 1.37 -2.16 -5.08
C GLY A 14 0.90 -1.00 -4.19
N PRO A 15 1.33 -1.01 -2.91
CA PRO A 15 0.98 0.02 -1.93
C PRO A 15 1.54 1.39 -2.34
N THR A 16 0.79 2.45 -2.04
CA THR A 16 1.17 3.86 -2.30
C THR A 16 1.32 4.62 -0.98
N THR A 17 1.64 5.92 -1.05
CA THR A 17 1.85 6.79 0.11
C THR A 17 0.75 6.62 1.17
N GLY A 18 1.17 6.41 2.42
CA GLY A 18 0.31 6.18 3.58
C GLY A 18 -0.19 4.74 3.76
N ASP A 19 0.14 3.81 2.86
CA ASP A 19 -0.08 2.38 3.08
C ASP A 19 1.00 1.79 3.99
N ARG A 20 0.61 0.79 4.80
CA ARG A 20 1.51 0.08 5.70
C ARG A 20 1.66 -1.37 5.30
N VAL A 21 2.89 -1.86 5.31
CA VAL A 21 3.23 -3.23 4.93
C VAL A 21 3.94 -3.91 6.09
N ARG A 22 3.50 -5.12 6.44
CA ARG A 22 4.15 -5.97 7.45
C ARG A 22 5.42 -6.60 6.87
N LEU A 23 6.52 -6.53 7.63
CA LEU A 23 7.78 -7.16 7.25
C LEU A 23 7.75 -8.65 7.55
N ALA A 24 7.46 -9.43 6.51
CA ALA A 24 7.37 -10.89 6.58
C ALA A 24 6.44 -11.33 7.74
N ASP A 25 6.92 -12.22 8.60
CA ASP A 25 6.25 -12.73 9.78
C ASP A 25 6.54 -11.93 11.06
N SER A 26 7.35 -10.87 10.99
CA SER A 26 7.65 -10.01 12.15
C SER A 26 6.49 -9.06 12.49
N GLU A 27 6.53 -8.47 13.67
CA GLU A 27 5.60 -7.41 14.09
C GLU A 27 6.04 -5.99 13.66
N LEU A 28 6.95 -5.90 12.67
CA LEU A 28 7.43 -4.64 12.15
C LEU A 28 6.57 -4.20 10.95
N PHE A 29 6.18 -2.92 10.93
CA PHE A 29 5.41 -2.30 9.86
C PHE A 29 6.20 -1.17 9.22
N LEU A 30 6.27 -1.18 7.89
CA LEU A 30 6.79 -0.08 7.08
C LEU A 30 5.65 0.79 6.60
N GLU A 31 5.86 2.10 6.49
CA GLU A 31 4.94 3.05 5.88
C GLU A 31 5.56 3.62 4.60
N VAL A 32 4.78 3.74 3.53
CA VAL A 32 5.21 4.42 2.31
C VAL A 32 5.11 5.93 2.54
N GLU A 33 6.26 6.62 2.63
CA GLU A 33 6.30 8.06 2.94
C GLU A 33 6.10 8.95 1.71
N ALA A 34 6.49 8.48 0.53
CA ALA A 34 6.31 9.14 -0.74
C ALA A 34 6.21 8.08 -1.87
N ASP A 35 5.49 8.42 -2.94
CA ASP A 35 5.39 7.62 -4.18
C ASP A 35 6.58 7.95 -5.10
#